data_AF-A0A2S0NC98-F1
#
_entry.id   AF-A0A2S0NC98-F1
#
_cell.length_a   1.000
_cell.length_b   1.000
_cell.length_c   1.000
_cell.angle_alpha   90.00
_cell.angle_beta   90.00
_cell.angle_gamma   90.00
#
_symmetry.space_group_name_H-M   'P 1'
#
loop_
_entity.id
_entity.type
_entity.pdbx_description
1 polymer ?
#
loop_
_entity_poly.entity_id
_entity_poly.type
_entity_poly.pdbx_seq_one_letter_code
_entity_poly.pdbx_strand_id
1 'polypeptide(L)'
;MQQPLRRPVLPVFRAALAAALAGRGTMPAEELTTEAAGALIDAMAPLVGLTVAPDYRPGVILNLQIAMRLVRVAESVPLDDHDEPAAVFEA
;
A
#
# COMPACT_ATOMS: atom_id res chain seq x y z
N MET A 1 -28.65 2.73 -27.86
CA MET A 1 -28.87 2.73 -26.40
C MET A 1 -27.91 1.71 -25.81
N GLN A 2 -26.94 2.17 -25.01
CA GLN A 2 -26.05 1.41 -24.10
C GLN A 2 -25.13 0.31 -24.70
N GLN A 3 -23.85 0.63 -24.88
CA GLN A 3 -22.76 -0.37 -24.97
C GLN A 3 -22.40 -0.85 -23.54
N PRO A 4 -22.20 -2.16 -23.28
CA PRO A 4 -21.61 -2.59 -22.02
C PRO A 4 -20.08 -2.60 -22.13
N LEU A 5 -19.43 -1.74 -21.33
CA LEU A 5 -17.99 -1.80 -21.06
C LEU A 5 -17.64 -3.15 -20.39
N ARG A 6 -16.88 -4.00 -21.09
CA ARG A 6 -16.14 -5.11 -20.47
C ARG A 6 -14.64 -4.87 -20.64
N ARG A 7 -14.00 -4.32 -19.60
CA ARG A 7 -12.55 -4.41 -19.40
C ARG A 7 -12.31 -5.32 -18.18
N PRO A 8 -11.59 -6.44 -18.33
CA PRO A 8 -11.29 -7.33 -17.20
C PRO A 8 -10.10 -6.78 -16.42
N VAL A 9 -10.36 -5.94 -15.40
CA VAL A 9 -9.31 -5.39 -14.49
C VAL A 9 -8.94 -6.38 -13.37
N LEU A 10 -9.54 -7.58 -13.38
CA LEU A 10 -9.59 -8.49 -12.25
C LEU A 10 -8.41 -9.47 -12.02
N PRO A 11 -7.54 -9.83 -13.01
CA PRO A 11 -6.55 -10.88 -12.76
C PRO A 11 -5.36 -10.38 -11.92
N VAL A 12 -4.91 -9.13 -12.12
CA VAL A 12 -3.76 -8.56 -11.39
C VAL A 12 -4.09 -8.32 -9.92
N PHE A 13 -5.31 -7.83 -9.63
CA PHE A 13 -5.73 -7.55 -8.26
C PHE A 13 -5.83 -8.81 -7.39
N ARG A 14 -6.34 -9.92 -7.94
CA ARG A 14 -6.37 -11.20 -7.22
C ARG A 14 -4.97 -11.76 -7.01
N ALA A 15 -4.06 -11.60 -7.97
CA ALA A 15 -2.68 -12.06 -7.81
C ALA A 15 -1.94 -11.27 -6.71
N ALA A 16 -2.04 -9.94 -6.73
CA ALA A 16 -1.42 -9.07 -5.73
C ALA A 16 -2.01 -9.27 -4.33
N LEU A 17 -3.35 -9.38 -4.21
CA LEU A 17 -4.03 -9.60 -2.94
C LEU A 17 -3.85 -11.03 -2.41
N ALA A 18 -3.80 -12.05 -3.28
CA ALA A 18 -3.51 -13.42 -2.87
C ALA A 18 -2.05 -13.57 -2.40
N ALA A 19 -1.09 -12.87 -3.03
CA ALA A 19 0.28 -12.81 -2.54
C ALA A 19 0.36 -12.13 -1.16
N ALA A 20 -0.41 -11.06 -0.95
CA ALA A 20 -0.46 -10.35 0.33
C ALA A 20 -1.13 -11.15 1.46
N LEU A 21 -2.14 -11.98 1.15
CA LEU A 21 -2.91 -12.75 2.14
C LEU A 21 -2.41 -14.18 2.38
N ALA A 22 -1.65 -14.77 1.44
CA ALA A 22 -1.06 -16.09 1.60
C ALA A 22 0.16 -16.09 2.54
N GLY A 23 0.78 -14.93 2.78
CA GLY A 23 1.90 -14.73 3.71
C GLY A 23 1.47 -14.61 5.18
N ARG A 24 0.67 -15.55 5.70
CA ARG A 24 0.47 -15.66 7.16
C ARG A 24 1.63 -16.42 7.79
N GLY A 25 2.74 -15.73 7.87
CA GLY A 25 3.97 -16.14 8.52
C GLY A 25 4.88 -14.94 8.41
N THR A 26 5.22 -14.34 9.56
CA THR A 26 6.26 -13.31 9.74
C THR A 26 6.95 -12.97 8.43
N MET A 27 6.49 -11.93 7.72
CA MET A 27 7.27 -11.42 6.61
C MET A 27 8.61 -11.06 7.26
N PRO A 28 9.73 -11.75 6.94
CA PRO A 28 11.01 -11.13 7.21
C PRO A 28 10.91 -9.77 6.55
N ALA A 29 11.38 -8.73 7.23
CA ALA A 29 11.22 -7.35 6.79
C ALA A 29 12.05 -7.14 5.51
N GLU A 30 11.59 -7.71 4.40
CA GLU A 30 12.19 -7.64 3.10
C GLU A 30 11.97 -6.21 2.64
N GLU A 31 13.08 -5.58 2.29
CA GLU A 31 13.07 -4.21 1.85
C GLU A 31 12.14 -4.09 0.64
N LEU A 32 11.21 -3.12 0.69
CA LEU A 32 10.25 -2.93 -0.40
C LEU A 32 11.02 -2.63 -1.68
N THR A 33 11.05 -3.57 -2.62
CA THR A 33 11.79 -3.41 -3.87
C THR A 33 11.17 -2.31 -4.73
N THR A 34 11.95 -1.69 -5.61
CA THR A 34 11.47 -0.64 -6.52
C THR A 34 10.32 -1.12 -7.40
N GLU A 35 10.36 -2.37 -7.86
CA GLU A 35 9.29 -2.99 -8.66
C GLU A 35 8.01 -3.16 -7.84
N ALA A 36 8.12 -3.74 -6.63
CA ALA A 36 6.97 -3.92 -5.75
C ALA A 36 6.35 -2.59 -5.31
N ALA A 37 7.18 -1.58 -5.01
CA ALA A 37 6.74 -0.22 -4.72
C ALA A 37 5.97 0.38 -5.90
N GLY A 38 6.50 0.26 -7.12
CA GLY A 38 5.84 0.72 -8.33
C GLY A 38 4.48 0.05 -8.54
N ALA A 39 4.41 -1.27 -8.39
CA ALA A 39 3.17 -2.02 -8.52
C ALA A 39 2.12 -1.62 -7.46
N LEU A 40 2.55 -1.37 -6.21
CA LEU A 40 1.67 -0.90 -5.15
C LEU A 40 1.12 0.50 -5.45
N ILE A 41 1.97 1.42 -5.94
CA ILE A 41 1.56 2.77 -6.35
C ILE A 41 0.54 2.69 -7.48
N ASP A 42 0.80 1.89 -8.52
CA ASP A 42 -0.08 1.76 -9.68
C ASP A 42 -1.46 1.17 -9.27
N ALA A 43 -1.49 0.29 -8.27
CA ALA A 43 -2.72 -0.28 -7.73
C ALA A 43 -3.50 0.67 -6.82
N MET A 44 -2.80 1.42 -5.95
CA MET A 44 -3.42 2.22 -4.89
C MET A 44 -3.77 3.64 -5.33
N ALA A 45 -2.94 4.28 -6.15
CA ALA A 45 -3.13 5.68 -6.54
C ALA A 45 -4.53 5.95 -7.14
N PRO A 46 -5.10 5.10 -8.02
CA PRO A 46 -6.45 5.30 -8.54
C PRO A 46 -7.54 5.18 -7.46
N LEU A 47 -7.35 4.32 -6.46
CA LEU A 47 -8.33 4.09 -5.39
C LEU A 47 -8.46 5.30 -4.47
N VAL A 48 -7.38 6.07 -4.32
CA VAL A 48 -7.35 7.31 -3.52
C VAL A 48 -7.48 8.58 -4.38
N GLY A 49 -7.81 8.43 -5.67
CA GLY A 49 -8.01 9.57 -6.58
C GLY A 49 -6.74 10.34 -6.92
N LEU A 50 -5.57 9.73 -6.78
CA LEU A 50 -4.27 10.34 -7.10
C LEU A 50 -3.80 9.96 -8.50
N THR A 51 -3.25 10.94 -9.21
CA THR A 51 -2.53 10.74 -10.47
C THR A 51 -1.06 11.06 -10.24
N VAL A 52 -0.18 10.09 -10.49
CA VAL A 52 1.27 10.25 -10.35
C VAL A 52 1.87 10.56 -11.72
N ALA A 53 2.39 11.78 -11.90
CA ALA A 53 3.08 12.14 -13.13
C ALA A 53 4.37 11.30 -13.29
N PRO A 54 4.77 10.92 -14.52
CA PRO A 54 5.95 10.07 -14.74
C PRO A 54 7.22 10.64 -14.10
N ASP A 55 7.42 11.95 -14.18
CA ASP A 55 8.58 12.65 -13.62
C ASP A 55 8.66 12.55 -12.09
N TYR A 56 7.52 12.36 -11.42
CA TYR A 56 7.45 12.21 -9.96
C TYR A 56 7.55 10.76 -9.49
N ARG A 57 7.36 9.78 -10.39
CA ARG A 57 7.31 8.36 -10.03
C ARG A 57 8.56 7.87 -9.28
N PRO A 58 9.80 8.24 -9.65
CA PRO A 58 10.98 7.84 -8.89
C PRO A 58 10.96 8.37 -7.45
N GLY A 59 10.52 9.62 -7.26
CA GLY A 59 10.43 10.24 -5.94
C GLY A 59 9.34 9.62 -5.06
N VAL A 60 8.18 9.28 -5.65
CA VAL A 60 7.09 8.60 -4.93
C VAL A 60 7.53 7.20 -4.46
N ILE A 61 8.22 6.45 -5.32
CA ILE A 61 8.78 5.14 -4.97
C ILE A 61 9.75 5.26 -3.79
N LEU A 62 10.71 6.18 -3.87
CA LEU A 62 11.69 6.38 -2.81
C LEU A 62 11.03 6.75 -1.47
N ASN A 63 10.09 7.68 -1.48
CA ASN A 63 9.39 8.09 -0.26
C ASN A 63 8.55 6.97 0.34
N LEU A 64 7.92 6.14 -0.50
CA LEU A 64 7.19 4.96 -0.03
C LEU A 64 8.14 3.95 0.63
N GLN A 65 9.31 3.70 0.04
CA GLN A 65 10.32 2.83 0.64
C GLN A 65 10.82 3.36 1.99
N ILE A 66 11.05 4.67 2.10
CA ILE A 66 11.43 5.33 3.37
C ILE A 66 10.32 5.17 4.41
N ALA A 67 9.06 5.43 4.04
CA ALA A 67 7.93 5.26 4.94
C ALA A 67 7.83 3.82 5.47
N MET A 68 8.02 2.82 4.60
CA MET A 68 8.02 1.40 5.00
C MET A 68 9.16 1.06 5.97
N ARG A 69 10.31 1.73 5.90
CA ARG A 69 11.37 1.56 6.91
C ARG A 69 10.96 2.15 8.26
N LEU A 70 10.24 3.27 8.27
CA LEU A 70 9.72 3.90 9.50
C LEU A 70 8.60 3.08 10.14
N VAL A 71 7.77 2.39 9.35
CA VAL A 71 6.72 1.49 9.85
C VAL A 71 7.31 0.44 10.79
N ARG A 72 8.51 -0.08 10.52
CA ARG A 72 9.17 -1.06 11.40
C ARG A 72 9.44 -0.53 12.81
N VAL A 73 9.68 0.78 12.94
CA VAL A 73 9.83 1.42 14.25
C VAL A 73 8.47 1.47 14.95
N ALA A 74 7.41 1.82 14.24
CA ALA A 74 6.05 1.84 14.79
C ALA A 74 5.54 0.44 15.17
N GLU A 75 5.74 -0.57 14.33
CA GLU A 75 5.34 -1.97 14.58
C GLU A 75 6.11 -2.62 15.73
N SER A 76 7.27 -2.06 16.13
CA SER A 76 8.02 -2.55 17.27
C SER A 76 7.41 -2.19 18.63
N VAL A 77 6.42 -1.27 18.64
CA VAL A 77 5.69 -0.88 19.84
C VAL A 77 4.66 -1.98 20.16
N PRO A 78 4.71 -2.60 21.35
CA PRO A 78 3.66 -3.53 21.77
C PRO A 78 2.37 -2.76 22.01
N LEU A 79 1.29 -3.17 21.34
CA LEU A 79 -0.06 -2.63 21.55
C LEU A 79 -0.96 -3.68 22.21
N ASP A 80 -1.72 -3.27 23.22
CA ASP A 80 -2.83 -4.01 23.82
C ASP A 80 -4.14 -3.68 23.08
N ASP A 81 -5.13 -4.57 23.17
CA ASP A 81 -6.46 -4.33 22.61
C ASP A 81 -7.15 -3.11 23.25
N HIS A 82 -6.71 -2.72 24.46
CA HIS A 82 -7.17 -1.52 25.17
C HIS A 82 -6.39 -0.25 24.84
N ASP A 83 -5.34 -0.31 24.01
CA ASP A 83 -4.62 0.91 23.62
C ASP A 83 -5.47 1.77 22.68
N GLU A 84 -5.80 2.96 23.15
CA GLU A 84 -6.62 3.91 22.41
C GLU A 84 -5.75 4.81 21.50
N PRO A 85 -6.27 5.27 20.35
CA PRO A 85 -5.62 6.30 19.55
C PRO A 85 -5.32 7.55 20.38
N ALA A 86 -4.26 8.28 20.02
CA ALA A 86 -3.93 9.54 20.67
C ALA A 86 -5.14 10.49 20.66
N ALA A 87 -5.44 11.10 21.81
CA ALA A 87 -6.59 11.99 21.96
C ALA A 87 -6.52 13.14 20.93
N VAL A 88 -7.58 13.26 20.11
CA VAL A 88 -7.80 14.41 19.25
C VAL A 88 -8.74 15.38 19.96
N PHE A 89 -8.40 16.66 19.99
CA PHE A 89 -9.32 17.68 20.50
C PHE A 89 -10.46 17.89 19.50
N GLU A 90 -11.71 17.68 19.92
CA GLU A 90 -12.90 18.10 19.18
C GLU A 90 -13.36 19.48 19.71
N ALA A 91 -13.57 20.43 18.80
CA ALA A 91 -14.00 21.80 19.10
C ALA A 91 -15.53 21.97 19.05
#